data_AF-Q0GJX0-F1
#
_entry.id   AF-Q0GJX0-F1
#
_cell.length_a   1.000
_cell.length_b   1.000
_cell.length_c   1.000
_cell.angle_alpha   90.00
_cell.angle_beta   90.00
_cell.angle_gamma   90.00
#
_symmetry.space_group_name_H-M   'P 1'
#
loop_
_entity.id
_entity.type
_entity.pdbx_description
1 polymer ?
#
loop_
_entity_poly.entity_id
_entity_poly.type
_entity_poly.pdbx_seq_one_letter_code
_entity_poly.pdbx_strand_id
1 'polypeptide(L)'
;GALDGTHIPAFVPENTANRFRGRKSYPTQNVLAAVDFDLRFIYVLAGWEGSAHDSVVLKAALKRSNGIIIPEGKYYLANAEYAARPGILPPYRGVRYHLKEYDGGRHPETPRELFNSRH
;
A
#
# COMPACT_ATOMS: atom_id res chain seq x y z
N GLY A 1 -10.28 -2.29 7.31
CA GLY A 1 -9.99 -1.15 6.41
C GLY A 1 -8.84 -1.50 5.50
N ALA A 2 -8.25 -0.50 4.86
CA ALA A 2 -7.21 -0.67 3.85
C ALA A 2 -5.96 0.15 4.16
N LEU A 3 -4.82 -0.25 3.60
CA LEU A 3 -3.54 0.42 3.74
C LEU A 3 -2.84 0.44 2.38
N ASP A 4 -2.33 1.60 1.97
CA ASP A 4 -1.57 1.71 0.74
C ASP A 4 -0.51 2.83 0.80
N GLY A 5 0.48 2.72 -0.09
CA GLY A 5 1.46 3.75 -0.35
C GLY A 5 0.98 4.65 -1.48
N THR A 6 1.16 5.95 -1.35
CA THR A 6 0.87 6.91 -2.41
C THR A 6 1.98 7.93 -2.53
N HIS A 7 2.21 8.42 -3.75
CA HIS A 7 3.21 9.44 -4.02
C HIS A 7 2.54 10.77 -4.26
N ILE A 8 2.91 11.77 -3.45
CA ILE A 8 2.49 13.17 -3.64
C ILE A 8 3.70 14.03 -4.04
N PRO A 9 3.49 15.16 -4.75
CA PRO A 9 4.58 16.08 -5.08
C PRO A 9 5.38 16.52 -3.85
N ALA A 10 6.69 16.65 -4.02
CA ALA A 10 7.60 17.18 -3.01
C ALA A 10 8.37 18.37 -3.56
N PHE A 11 8.42 19.46 -2.80
CA PHE A 11 9.27 20.62 -3.07
C PHE A 11 10.50 20.51 -2.19
N VAL A 12 11.63 20.16 -2.80
CA VAL A 12 12.89 19.92 -2.09
C VAL A 12 14.04 20.65 -2.76
N PRO A 13 15.08 21.05 -2.01
CA PRO A 13 16.29 21.63 -2.59
C PRO A 13 16.93 20.72 -3.64
N GLU A 14 17.48 21.31 -4.70
CA GLU A 14 18.03 20.60 -5.87
C GLU A 14 19.10 19.56 -5.50
N ASN A 15 19.96 19.88 -4.53
CA ASN A 15 20.99 18.98 -4.02
C ASN A 15 20.43 17.69 -3.36
N THR A 16 19.14 17.67 -3.01
CA THR A 16 18.47 16.51 -2.42
C THR A 16 17.41 15.88 -3.33
N ALA A 17 17.08 16.53 -4.45
CA ALA A 17 16.00 16.14 -5.36
C ALA A 17 16.15 14.71 -5.89
N ASN A 18 17.38 14.23 -6.09
CA ASN A 18 17.65 12.86 -6.54
C ASN A 18 17.03 11.79 -5.62
N ARG A 19 17.02 12.01 -4.30
CA ARG A 19 16.42 11.05 -3.36
C ARG A 19 14.90 10.99 -3.49
N PHE A 20 14.28 12.11 -3.83
CA PHE A 20 12.84 12.23 -4.00
C PHE A 20 12.39 11.84 -5.42
N ARG A 21 13.31 11.40 -6.29
CA ARG A 21 12.97 10.94 -7.63
C ARG A 21 12.32 9.55 -7.56
N GLY A 22 11.00 9.51 -7.68
CA GLY A 22 10.22 8.28 -7.75
C GLY A 22 9.89 7.86 -9.18
N ARG A 23 8.78 7.12 -9.35
CA ARG A 23 8.26 6.71 -10.68
C ARG A 23 7.70 7.87 -11.53
N LYS A 24 7.57 9.07 -10.96
CA LYS A 24 7.02 10.26 -11.65
C LYS A 24 8.14 11.13 -12.23
N SER A 25 7.80 11.98 -13.20
CA SER A 25 8.74 12.93 -13.82
C SER A 25 9.18 14.06 -12.89
N TYR A 26 8.51 14.22 -11.74
CA TYR A 26 8.78 15.22 -10.71
C TYR A 26 9.16 14.56 -9.39
N PRO A 27 9.88 15.26 -8.48
CA PRO A 27 10.16 14.76 -7.14
C PRO A 27 8.87 14.49 -6.35
N THR A 28 8.81 13.33 -5.73
CA THR A 28 7.67 12.90 -4.90
C THR A 28 8.13 12.56 -3.50
N GLN A 29 7.21 12.61 -2.54
CA GLN A 29 7.34 11.95 -1.25
C GLN A 29 6.42 10.74 -1.22
N ASN A 30 6.89 9.64 -0.65
CA ASN A 30 6.07 8.47 -0.37
C ASN A 30 5.29 8.70 0.93
N VAL A 31 3.99 8.48 0.87
CA VAL A 31 3.05 8.64 1.97
C VAL A 31 2.32 7.31 2.16
N LEU A 32 2.47 6.71 3.33
CA LEU A 32 1.66 5.58 3.73
C LEU A 32 0.39 6.07 4.42
N ALA A 33 -0.77 5.58 4.00
CA ALA A 33 -2.03 5.87 4.66
C ALA A 33 -2.77 4.57 5.00
N ALA A 34 -3.50 4.59 6.11
CA ALA A 34 -4.45 3.55 6.46
C ALA A 34 -5.82 4.16 6.79
N VAL A 35 -6.86 3.45 6.38
CA VAL A 35 -8.26 3.82 6.59
C VAL A 35 -9.02 2.72 7.32
N ASP A 36 -10.04 3.11 8.09
CA ASP A 36 -10.98 2.17 8.71
C ASP A 36 -12.03 1.65 7.69
N PHE A 37 -13.09 0.99 8.17
CA PHE A 37 -14.17 0.50 7.30
C PHE A 37 -15.15 1.60 6.88
N ASP A 38 -15.14 2.74 7.56
CA ASP A 38 -15.93 3.94 7.21
C ASP A 38 -15.12 4.89 6.29
N LEU A 39 -13.98 4.40 5.76
CA LEU A 39 -13.06 5.13 4.88
C LEU A 39 -12.43 6.37 5.52
N ARG A 40 -12.39 6.44 6.85
CA ARG A 40 -11.72 7.54 7.56
C ARG A 40 -10.24 7.23 7.69
N PHE A 41 -9.39 8.22 7.43
CA PHE A 41 -7.96 8.10 7.71
C PHE A 41 -7.74 7.95 9.22
N ILE A 42 -7.11 6.85 9.60
CA ILE A 42 -6.74 6.54 10.99
C ILE A 42 -5.24 6.55 11.19
N TYR A 43 -4.46 6.57 10.11
CA TYR A 43 -3.02 6.72 10.14
C TYR A 43 -2.50 7.33 8.83
N VAL A 44 -1.57 8.26 8.93
CA VAL A 44 -0.83 8.82 7.80
C VAL A 44 0.64 8.99 8.21
N LEU A 45 1.55 8.41 7.43
CA LEU A 45 2.99 8.62 7.55
C LEU A 45 3.51 9.25 6.26
N ALA A 46 3.82 10.54 6.32
CA ALA A 46 4.40 11.31 5.23
C ALA A 46 5.90 11.60 5.46
N GLY A 47 6.53 12.26 4.49
CA GLY A 47 7.92 12.74 4.59
C GLY A 47 9.00 11.75 4.18
N TRP A 48 8.63 10.57 3.65
CA TRP A 48 9.60 9.64 3.08
C TRP A 48 9.99 10.05 1.67
N GLU A 49 11.24 9.81 1.29
CA GLU A 49 11.67 10.13 -0.05
C GLU A 49 10.91 9.32 -1.10
N GLY A 50 10.60 9.91 -2.26
CA GLY A 50 9.85 9.24 -3.33
C GLY A 50 10.53 8.02 -3.96
N SER A 51 11.82 7.80 -3.69
CA SER A 51 12.53 6.58 -4.04
C SER A 51 12.40 5.46 -3.00
N ALA A 52 11.89 5.77 -1.81
CA ALA A 52 11.69 4.78 -0.74
C ALA A 52 10.61 3.77 -1.16
N HIS A 53 10.95 2.50 -1.00
CA HIS A 53 10.02 1.40 -1.27
C HIS A 53 8.91 1.35 -0.21
N ASP A 54 7.68 1.09 -0.61
CA ASP A 54 6.50 0.97 0.25
C ASP A 54 6.71 0.07 1.48
N SER A 55 7.41 -1.04 1.29
CA SER A 55 7.75 -1.96 2.39
C SER A 55 8.66 -1.34 3.46
N VAL A 56 9.54 -0.40 3.09
CA VAL A 56 10.40 0.34 4.03
C VAL A 56 9.56 1.32 4.82
N VAL A 57 8.67 2.05 4.16
CA VAL A 57 7.76 3.02 4.80
C VAL A 57 6.82 2.30 5.77
N LEU A 58 6.24 1.16 5.38
CA LEU A 58 5.42 0.32 6.26
C LEU A 58 6.21 -0.21 7.46
N LYS A 59 7.45 -0.69 7.25
CA LYS A 59 8.30 -1.16 8.35
C LYS A 59 8.58 -0.04 9.35
N ALA A 60 8.77 1.18 8.87
CA ALA A 60 8.92 2.34 9.75
C ALA A 60 7.61 2.64 10.48
N ALA A 61 6.47 2.69 9.79
CA ALA A 61 5.16 2.93 10.40
C ALA A 61 4.86 1.97 11.56
N LEU A 62 5.23 0.70 11.44
CA LEU A 62 5.00 -0.32 12.47
C LEU A 62 5.98 -0.23 13.66
N LYS A 63 7.14 0.39 13.49
CA LYS A 63 8.18 0.49 14.54
C LYS A 63 8.13 1.79 15.34
N ARG A 64 7.39 2.79 14.86
CA ARG A 64 7.27 4.09 15.53
C ARG A 64 6.50 3.95 16.83
N SER A 65 6.85 4.76 17.83
CA SER A 65 6.10 4.86 19.10
C SER A 65 4.65 5.30 18.89
N ASN A 66 4.42 6.20 17.92
CA ASN A 66 3.10 6.59 17.43
C ASN A 66 2.73 5.86 16.12
N GLY A 67 3.20 4.63 15.97
CA GLY A 67 3.00 3.82 14.77
C GLY A 67 1.58 3.32 14.59
N ILE A 68 1.32 2.75 13.42
CA ILE A 68 0.05 2.06 13.19
C ILE A 68 -0.04 0.81 14.08
N ILE A 69 -1.12 0.70 14.84
CA ILE A 69 -1.40 -0.46 15.69
C ILE A 69 -2.37 -1.36 14.95
N ILE A 70 -1.99 -2.63 14.81
CA ILE A 70 -2.85 -3.66 14.21
C ILE A 70 -3.22 -4.64 15.33
N PRO A 71 -4.48 -4.66 15.78
CA PRO A 71 -4.91 -5.61 16.81
C PRO A 71 -4.72 -7.05 16.36
N GLU A 72 -4.49 -7.95 17.32
CA GLU A 72 -4.36 -9.38 17.03
C GLU A 72 -5.59 -9.94 16.31
N GLY A 73 -5.36 -10.77 15.31
CA GLY A 73 -6.43 -11.34 14.46
C GLY A 73 -7.11 -10.33 13.52
N LYS A 74 -6.65 -9.07 13.46
CA LYS A 74 -7.14 -8.07 12.50
C LYS A 74 -6.11 -7.83 11.39
N TYR A 75 -6.61 -7.42 10.23
CA TYR A 75 -5.79 -7.20 9.03
C TYR A 75 -6.24 -5.94 8.30
N TYR A 76 -5.27 -5.22 7.72
CA TYR A 76 -5.52 -4.28 6.64
C TYR A 76 -5.40 -4.99 5.30
N LEU A 77 -6.34 -4.71 4.40
CA LEU A 77 -6.15 -5.02 2.98
C LEU A 77 -5.05 -4.11 2.45
N ALA A 78 -4.05 -4.68 1.79
CA ALA A 78 -2.92 -3.95 1.25
C ALA A 78 -2.76 -4.24 -0.25
N ASN A 79 -2.08 -3.33 -0.95
CA ASN A 79 -1.75 -3.52 -2.36
C ASN A 79 -0.75 -4.69 -2.56
N ALA A 80 -0.65 -5.20 -3.80
CA ALA A 80 0.22 -6.31 -4.18
C ALA A 80 1.72 -6.04 -3.98
N GLU A 81 2.10 -4.76 -3.89
CA GLU A 81 3.46 -4.30 -3.62
C GLU A 81 3.93 -4.66 -2.18
N TYR A 82 3.00 -4.99 -1.28
CA TYR A 82 3.30 -5.43 0.08
C TYR A 82 3.48 -6.95 0.20
N ALA A 83 4.27 -7.37 1.19
CA ALA A 83 4.41 -8.77 1.56
C ALA A 83 3.34 -9.19 2.57
N ALA A 84 2.79 -10.38 2.40
CA ALA A 84 1.84 -10.95 3.36
C ALA A 84 2.55 -11.19 4.71
N ARG A 85 1.91 -10.75 5.79
CA ARG A 85 2.38 -10.91 7.17
C ARG A 85 1.23 -10.71 8.16
N PRO A 86 1.37 -11.10 9.43
CA PRO A 86 0.35 -10.78 10.43
C PRO A 86 -0.01 -9.29 10.38
N GLY A 87 -1.31 -9.00 10.25
CA GLY A 87 -1.84 -7.65 10.14
C GLY A 87 -1.91 -7.03 8.73
N ILE A 88 -1.24 -7.60 7.73
CA ILE A 88 -1.18 -7.07 6.36
C ILE A 88 -1.53 -8.17 5.37
N LEU A 89 -2.63 -7.98 4.65
CA LEU A 89 -3.18 -8.95 3.73
C LEU A 89 -3.16 -8.39 2.30
N PRO A 90 -2.14 -8.69 1.48
CA PRO A 90 -2.12 -8.37 0.05
C PRO A 90 -2.90 -9.43 -0.75
N PRO A 91 -3.22 -9.16 -2.04
CA PRO A 91 -3.80 -10.17 -2.92
C PRO A 91 -2.84 -11.36 -3.12
N TYR A 92 -3.40 -12.53 -3.43
CA TYR A 92 -2.63 -13.71 -3.83
C TYR A 92 -1.85 -13.43 -5.12
N ARG A 93 -0.56 -13.77 -5.11
CA ARG A 93 0.31 -13.63 -6.29
C ARG A 93 0.17 -14.82 -7.23
N GLY A 94 0.38 -14.58 -8.52
CA GLY A 94 0.37 -15.63 -9.56
C GLY A 94 -1.01 -16.16 -9.92
N VAL A 95 -2.07 -15.47 -9.51
CA VAL A 95 -3.47 -15.74 -9.91
C VAL A 95 -4.11 -14.42 -10.35
N ARG A 96 -5.22 -14.50 -11.11
CA ARG A 96 -5.93 -13.31 -11.60
C ARG A 96 -6.25 -12.35 -10.46
N TYR A 97 -6.06 -11.04 -10.69
CA TYR A 97 -6.26 -10.01 -9.67
C TYR A 97 -7.01 -8.80 -10.21
N HIS A 98 -6.61 -8.29 -11.37
CA HIS A 98 -7.22 -7.11 -11.94
C HIS A 98 -8.64 -7.43 -12.42
N LEU A 99 -9.60 -6.55 -12.09
CA LEU A 99 -11.01 -6.73 -12.49
C LEU A 99 -11.16 -6.98 -14.00
N LYS A 100 -10.32 -6.36 -14.83
CA LYS A 100 -10.28 -6.55 -16.30
C LYS A 100 -10.00 -8.00 -16.74
N GLU A 101 -9.35 -8.81 -15.90
CA GLU A 101 -9.08 -10.23 -16.19
C GLU A 101 -10.33 -11.11 -16.05
N TYR A 102 -11.39 -10.58 -15.42
CA TYR A 102 -12.69 -11.22 -15.20
C TYR A 102 -13.77 -10.73 -16.17
N ASP A 103 -13.44 -9.81 -17.09
CA ASP A 103 -14.37 -9.34 -18.11
C ASP A 103 -14.80 -10.47 -19.07
N GLY A 104 -15.98 -10.33 -19.69
CA GLY A 104 -16.49 -11.29 -20.67
C GLY A 104 -17.08 -12.57 -20.07
N GLY A 105 -17.59 -12.52 -18.84
CA GLY A 105 -18.23 -13.67 -18.17
C GLY A 105 -17.24 -14.65 -17.52
N ARG A 106 -15.99 -14.25 -17.35
CA ARG A 106 -14.96 -15.06 -16.69
C ARG A 106 -15.12 -14.94 -15.17
N HIS A 107 -15.69 -15.96 -14.56
CA HIS A 107 -15.84 -16.02 -13.11
C HIS A 107 -14.57 -16.55 -12.42
N PRO A 108 -14.31 -16.16 -11.17
CA PRO A 108 -13.26 -16.77 -10.37
C PRO A 108 -13.42 -18.30 -10.28
N GLU A 109 -12.37 -19.04 -10.57
CA GLU A 109 -12.38 -20.51 -10.61
C GLU A 109 -11.84 -21.13 -9.33
N THR A 110 -11.09 -20.37 -8.54
CA THR A 110 -10.47 -20.84 -7.29
C THR A 110 -10.81 -19.92 -6.12
N PRO A 111 -10.73 -20.41 -4.86
CA PRO A 111 -10.88 -19.56 -3.69
C PRO A 111 -9.91 -18.36 -3.67
N ARG A 112 -8.72 -18.51 -4.26
CA ARG A 112 -7.72 -17.43 -4.35
C ARG A 112 -8.11 -16.37 -5.36
N GLU A 113 -8.64 -16.76 -6.51
CA GLU A 113 -9.21 -15.83 -7.48
C GLU A 113 -10.45 -15.14 -6.92
N LEU A 114 -11.30 -15.87 -6.20
CA LEU A 114 -12.49 -15.29 -5.57
C LEU A 114 -12.10 -14.23 -4.54
N PHE A 115 -11.09 -14.52 -3.72
CA PHE A 115 -10.50 -13.53 -2.82
C PHE A 115 -9.98 -12.32 -3.59
N ASN A 116 -9.10 -12.52 -4.56
CA ASN A 116 -8.48 -11.44 -5.34
C ASN A 116 -9.50 -10.58 -6.10
N SER A 117 -10.58 -11.17 -6.62
CA SER A 117 -11.65 -10.43 -7.33
C SER A 117 -12.45 -9.49 -6.41
N ARG A 118 -12.40 -9.72 -5.10
CA ARG A 118 -13.11 -8.96 -4.06
C ARG A 118 -12.17 -8.13 -3.19
N HIS A 119 -10.87 -8.20 -3.46
CA HIS A 119 -9.80 -7.50 -2.75
C HIS A 119 -9.73 -6.04 -3.20
#